data_AF-A0A2N0ZLG3-F1
#
_entry.id   AF-A0A2N0ZLG3-F1
#
_cell.length_a   1.000
_cell.length_b   1.000
_cell.length_c   1.000
_cell.angle_alpha   90.00
_cell.angle_beta   90.00
_cell.angle_gamma   90.00
#
_symmetry.space_group_name_H-M   'P 1'
#
loop_
_entity.id
_entity.type
_entity.pdbx_description
1 polymer ?
#
loop_
_entity_poly.entity_id
_entity_poly.type
_entity_poly.pdbx_seq_one_letter_code
_entity_poly.pdbx_strand_id
1 'polypeptide(L)'
;MGHYSFKKKMNSEQEIHHFLNNYKESIQAMHLNEIITHGKSAAAEGNFLLNGTLYHFCHLIKFNKAGKSGKIKEIRTFILPS
;
A
#
# COMPACT_ATOMS: atom_id res chain seq x y z
N MET A 1 1.17 -18.80 -15.00
CA MET A 1 0.98 -17.37 -14.70
C MET A 1 0.35 -17.28 -13.32
N GLY A 2 1.13 -16.88 -12.30
CA GLY A 2 0.74 -17.00 -10.90
C GLY A 2 -0.36 -16.01 -10.50
N HIS A 3 -1.52 -16.53 -10.09
CA HIS A 3 -2.55 -15.74 -9.42
C HIS A 3 -2.11 -15.46 -7.98
N TYR A 4 -1.40 -14.35 -7.73
CA TYR A 4 -1.15 -13.85 -6.39
C TYR A 4 -2.21 -12.82 -6.01
N SER A 5 -3.31 -13.30 -5.43
CA SER A 5 -4.41 -12.44 -4.97
C SER A 5 -4.67 -12.71 -3.49
N PHE A 6 -3.88 -12.11 -2.60
CA PHE A 6 -4.26 -11.97 -1.19
C PHE A 6 -5.36 -10.91 -1.08
N LYS A 7 -6.63 -11.32 -1.21
CA LYS A 7 -7.78 -10.44 -0.95
C LYS A 7 -8.09 -10.40 0.56
N LYS A 8 -7.20 -9.80 1.35
CA LYS A 8 -7.52 -9.46 2.74
C LYS A 8 -8.14 -8.06 2.77
N LYS A 9 -9.43 -7.99 3.07
CA LYS A 9 -10.12 -6.71 3.34
C LYS A 9 -10.03 -6.42 4.83
N MET A 10 -9.58 -5.22 5.18
CA MET A 10 -9.54 -4.70 6.55
C MET A 10 -10.52 -3.52 6.62
N ASN A 11 -11.36 -3.47 7.65
CA ASN A 11 -12.45 -2.49 7.74
C ASN A 11 -12.37 -1.62 9.01
N SER A 12 -11.49 -1.94 9.96
CA SER A 12 -11.27 -1.12 11.16
C SER A 12 -9.86 -0.56 11.22
N GLU A 13 -9.70 0.58 11.90
CA GLU A 13 -8.38 1.18 12.11
C GLU A 13 -7.49 0.23 12.93
N GLN A 14 -8.07 -0.47 13.91
CA GLN A 14 -7.36 -1.44 14.75
C GLN A 14 -6.81 -2.61 13.93
N GLU A 15 -7.57 -3.15 12.98
CA GLU A 15 -7.12 -4.21 12.08
C GLU A 15 -5.93 -3.75 11.24
N ILE A 16 -5.98 -2.51 10.74
CA ILE A 16 -4.91 -1.92 9.93
C ILE A 16 -3.65 -1.74 10.78
N HIS A 17 -3.76 -1.14 11.97
CA HIS A 17 -2.62 -0.95 12.87
C HIS A 17 -2.00 -2.28 13.28
N HIS A 18 -2.82 -3.27 13.64
CA HIS A 18 -2.33 -4.60 13.99
C HIS A 18 -1.59 -5.25 12.81
N PHE A 19 -2.16 -5.19 11.61
CA PHE A 19 -1.51 -5.69 10.40
C PHE A 19 -0.15 -5.01 10.17
N LEU A 20 -0.09 -3.68 10.20
CA LEU A 20 1.15 -2.93 9.96
C LEU A 20 2.23 -3.22 11.02
N ASN A 21 1.83 -3.31 12.30
CA ASN A 21 2.76 -3.58 13.38
C ASN A 21 3.41 -4.97 13.29
N ASN A 22 2.70 -5.97 12.75
CA ASN A 22 3.26 -7.31 12.57
C ASN A 22 4.40 -7.36 11.55
N TYR A 23 4.52 -6.39 10.65
CA TYR A 23 5.56 -6.35 9.61
C TYR A 23 6.62 -5.27 9.82
N LYS A 24 6.38 -4.33 10.73
CA LYS A 24 7.23 -3.14 10.88
C LYS A 24 8.70 -3.47 11.13
N GLU A 25 8.97 -4.44 12.02
CA GLU A 25 10.34 -4.84 12.39
C GLU A 25 11.04 -5.70 11.32
N SER A 26 10.30 -6.16 10.31
CA SER A 26 10.82 -7.05 9.26
C SER A 26 11.17 -6.35 7.95
N ILE A 27 10.73 -5.09 7.77
CA ILE A 27 11.05 -4.27 6.59
C ILE A 27 12.45 -3.68 6.77
N GLN A 28 13.35 -4.03 5.86
CA GLN A 28 14.75 -3.58 5.93
C GLN A 28 14.99 -2.29 5.13
N ALA A 29 14.30 -2.13 4.00
CA ALA A 29 14.41 -0.97 3.14
C ALA A 29 13.12 -0.76 2.34
N MET A 30 12.85 0.48 1.94
CA MET A 30 11.74 0.82 1.05
C MET A 30 12.17 1.97 0.13
N HIS A 31 11.79 1.88 -1.14
CA HIS A 31 11.98 2.92 -2.14
C HIS A 31 10.65 3.24 -2.81
N LEU A 32 10.33 4.53 -2.91
CA LEU A 32 9.18 5.04 -3.67
C LEU A 32 9.68 5.47 -5.05
N ASN A 33 9.10 4.90 -6.10
CA ASN A 33 9.46 5.20 -7.48
C ASN A 33 8.66 6.40 -7.99
N GLU A 34 7.33 6.27 -7.95
CA GLU A 34 6.43 7.24 -8.57
C GLU A 34 5.19 7.47 -7.71
N ILE A 35 4.69 8.70 -7.77
CA ILE A 35 3.41 9.10 -7.21
C ILE A 35 2.62 9.81 -8.30
N ILE A 36 1.46 9.26 -8.64
CA ILE A 36 0.56 9.81 -9.65
C ILE A 36 -0.72 10.26 -8.95
N THR A 37 -1.21 11.44 -9.27
CA THR A 37 -2.46 11.98 -8.67
C THR A 37 -3.43 12.44 -9.75
N HIS A 38 -4.72 12.23 -9.51
CA HIS A 38 -5.78 12.76 -10.36
C HIS A 38 -7.08 12.95 -9.57
N GLY A 39 -7.46 14.22 -9.35
CA GLY A 39 -8.65 14.59 -8.59
C GLY A 39 -8.65 14.02 -7.18
N LYS A 40 -9.58 13.10 -6.88
CA LYS A 40 -9.70 12.40 -5.58
C LYS A 40 -8.96 11.05 -5.54
N SER A 41 -8.07 10.78 -6.48
CA SER A 41 -7.33 9.52 -6.57
C SER A 41 -5.83 9.78 -6.56
N ALA A 42 -5.09 8.86 -5.95
CA ALA A 42 -3.64 8.78 -6.10
C ALA A 42 -3.21 7.33 -6.30
N ALA A 43 -2.06 7.15 -6.92
CA ALA A 43 -1.32 5.90 -6.95
C ALA A 43 0.10 6.19 -6.44
N ALA A 44 0.63 5.29 -5.62
CA ALA A 44 2.04 5.33 -5.20
C ALA A 44 2.63 3.94 -5.44
N GLU A 45 3.73 3.87 -6.17
CA GLU A 45 4.42 2.62 -6.44
C GLU A 45 5.87 2.65 -5.98
N GLY A 46 6.43 1.46 -5.80
CA GLY A 46 7.78 1.31 -5.30
C GLY A 46 8.13 -0.14 -5.01
N ASN A 47 9.18 -0.32 -4.22
CA ASN A 47 9.62 -1.62 -3.76
C ASN A 47 10.06 -1.57 -2.29
N PHE A 48 10.04 -2.72 -1.64
CA PHE A 48 10.56 -2.87 -0.28
C PHE A 48 11.27 -4.21 -0.12
N LEU A 49 12.27 -4.24 0.75
CA LEU A 49 12.98 -5.45 1.15
C LEU A 49 12.38 -5.96 2.46
N LEU A 50 11.88 -7.18 2.44
CA LEU A 50 11.26 -7.86 3.59
C LEU A 50 11.94 -9.21 3.79
N ASN A 51 12.59 -9.40 4.94
CA ASN A 51 13.35 -10.61 5.25
C ASN A 51 14.32 -11.04 4.13
N GLY A 52 14.95 -10.05 3.46
CA GLY A 52 15.89 -10.29 2.36
C GLY A 52 15.26 -10.59 1.00
N THR A 53 13.92 -10.61 0.91
CA THR A 53 13.20 -10.75 -0.36
C THR A 53 12.70 -9.38 -0.83
N LEU A 54 12.95 -9.05 -2.10
CA LEU A 54 12.46 -7.82 -2.72
C LEU A 54 11.01 -8.00 -3.18
N TYR A 55 10.17 -7.03 -2.87
CA TYR A 55 8.79 -6.96 -3.32
C TYR A 55 8.53 -5.63 -4.02
N HIS A 56 7.78 -5.67 -5.11
CA HIS A 56 7.17 -4.50 -5.74
C HIS A 56 5.78 -4.27 -5.16
N PHE A 57 5.38 -3.01 -5.02
CA PHE A 57 4.03 -2.67 -4.60
C PHE A 57 3.45 -1.53 -5.41
N CYS A 58 2.12 -1.49 -5.46
CA CYS A 58 1.34 -0.34 -5.90
C CYS A 58 0.16 -0.12 -4.96
N HIS A 59 0.08 1.06 -4.37
CA HIS A 59 -1.05 1.53 -3.58
C HIS A 59 -1.95 2.41 -4.43
N LEU A 60 -3.20 2.01 -4.62
CA LEU A 60 -4.27 2.87 -5.15
C LEU A 60 -5.03 3.48 -3.99
N ILE A 61 -5.01 4.80 -3.90
CA ILE A 61 -5.59 5.57 -2.79
C ILE A 61 -6.78 6.37 -3.32
N LYS A 62 -7.93 6.26 -2.65
CA LYS A 62 -9.10 7.09 -2.90
C LYS A 62 -9.34 8.01 -1.72
N PHE A 63 -9.49 9.30 -2.01
CA PHE A 63 -9.88 10.31 -1.06
C PHE A 63 -11.39 10.56 -1.14
N ASN A 64 -11.98 11.01 -0.04
CA ASN A 64 -13.40 11.41 -0.02
C ASN A 64 -13.68 12.66 -0.88
N LYS A 65 -12.70 13.55 -1.04
CA LYS A 65 -12.75 14.75 -1.89
C LYS A 65 -11.35 15.12 -2.40
N ALA A 66 -11.30 15.95 -3.44
CA ALA A 66 -10.04 16.52 -3.94
C ALA A 66 -9.57 17.70 -3.05
N GLY A 67 -8.29 18.04 -3.15
CA GLY A 67 -7.67 19.17 -2.44
C GLY A 67 -7.10 18.83 -1.06
N LYS A 68 -6.45 19.81 -0.42
CA LYS A 68 -5.60 19.62 0.78
C LYS A 68 -6.30 18.99 2.00
N SER A 69 -7.63 19.10 2.10
CA SER A 69 -8.41 18.56 3.22
C SER A 69 -9.11 17.23 2.91
N GLY A 70 -8.79 16.59 1.77
CA GLY A 70 -9.25 15.24 1.47
C GLY A 70 -8.71 14.24 2.48
N LYS A 71 -9.57 13.36 2.99
CA LYS A 71 -9.19 12.24 3.85
C LYS A 71 -9.16 10.95 3.04
N ILE A 72 -8.27 10.04 3.40
CA ILE A 72 -8.21 8.70 2.80
C ILE A 72 -9.51 7.96 3.14
N LYS A 73 -10.15 7.41 2.11
CA LYS A 73 -11.37 6.60 2.22
C LYS A 73 -11.11 5.13 1.93
N GLU A 74 -10.20 4.84 1.00
CA GLU A 74 -9.83 3.47 0.62
C GLU A 74 -8.35 3.45 0.22
N ILE A 75 -7.65 2.40 0.62
CA ILE A 75 -6.34 2.02 0.07
C ILE A 75 -6.49 0.61 -0.46
N ARG A 76 -6.12 0.41 -1.72
CA ARG A 76 -5.99 -0.92 -2.33
C ARG A 76 -4.53 -1.15 -2.67
N THR A 77 -3.97 -2.22 -2.13
CA THR A 77 -2.55 -2.53 -2.28
C THR A 77 -2.39 -3.79 -3.12
N PHE A 78 -1.49 -3.72 -4.09
CA PHE A 78 -0.98 -4.87 -4.82
C PHE A 78 0.49 -5.06 -4.42
N ILE A 79 0.89 -6.29 -4.16
CA ILE A 79 2.26 -6.66 -3.80
C ILE A 79 2.65 -7.86 -4.65
N LEU A 80 3.84 -7.81 -5.25
CA LEU A 80 4.38 -8.86 -6.10
C LEU A 80 5.83 -9.12 -5.67
N PRO A 81 6.27 -10.39 -5.50
CA PRO A 81 7.69 -10.68 -5.35
C PRO A 81 8.43 -10.34 -6.66
N SER A 82 9.67 -9.88 -6.53
CA SER A 82 10.60 -9.74 -7.67
C SER A 82 11.09 -11.10 -8.18
#